data_AF-A0A5J4YCG8-F1
#
_entry.id   AF-A0A5J4YCG8-F1
#
_cell.length_a   1.000
_cell.length_b   1.000
_cell.length_c   1.000
_cell.angle_alpha   90.00
_cell.angle_beta   90.00
_cell.angle_gamma   90.00
#
_symmetry.space_group_name_H-M   'P 1'
#
loop_
_entity.id
_entity.type
_entity.pdbx_description
1 polymer ?
#
loop_
_entity_poly.entity_id
_entity_poly.type
_entity_poly.pdbx_seq_one_letter_code
_entity_poly.pdbx_strand_id
1 'polypeptide(L)'
;MTSLPMLSVPHDSFRHGLGTLKDDIGNTHVVEAIQRNHPQQQEQLRSEMMRNVYGSALPARMALEKQILGRVQRLPGIESSRLGLDSLSGKLDEFEFDCYLNRPNDREDIPTDMHSLMEAQLKLQTKPASRGI
;
A
#
# COMPACT_ATOMS: atom_id res chain seq x y z
N MET A 1 4.41 -27.42 -23.64
CA MET A 1 3.14 -28.15 -23.81
C MET A 1 2.06 -27.40 -23.05
N THR A 2 1.00 -27.08 -23.78
CA THR A 2 -0.09 -26.14 -23.52
C THR A 2 -0.93 -26.50 -22.28
N SER A 3 -0.95 -25.65 -21.26
CA SER A 3 -1.97 -25.69 -20.21
C SER A 3 -3.24 -25.01 -20.72
N LEU A 4 -4.31 -25.78 -20.88
CA LEU A 4 -5.61 -25.33 -21.35
C LEU A 4 -6.20 -24.25 -20.42
N PRO A 5 -6.84 -23.20 -20.96
CA PRO A 5 -7.60 -22.25 -20.17
C PRO A 5 -8.91 -22.91 -19.73
N MET A 6 -9.21 -22.83 -18.43
CA MET A 6 -10.55 -23.05 -17.86
C MET A 6 -11.17 -24.43 -18.11
N LEU A 7 -10.54 -25.50 -17.62
CA LEU A 7 -11.33 -26.58 -17.04
C LEU A 7 -11.61 -26.19 -15.59
N SER A 8 -12.78 -25.61 -15.32
CA SER A 8 -13.28 -25.49 -13.94
C SER A 8 -13.48 -26.91 -13.41
N VAL A 9 -12.46 -27.43 -12.74
CA VAL A 9 -12.62 -28.63 -11.92
C VAL A 9 -13.61 -28.24 -10.82
N PRO A 10 -14.72 -28.97 -10.64
CA PRO A 10 -15.68 -28.66 -9.59
C PRO A 10 -14.97 -28.67 -8.23
N HIS A 11 -15.14 -27.59 -7.48
CA HIS A 11 -14.49 -27.40 -6.17
C HIS A 11 -14.85 -28.54 -5.22
N ASP A 12 -13.89 -29.42 -4.92
CA ASP A 12 -14.08 -30.57 -4.03
C ASP A 12 -14.19 -30.08 -2.58
N SER A 13 -15.44 -29.87 -2.18
CA SER A 13 -15.81 -29.25 -0.89
C SER A 13 -15.53 -30.16 0.30
N PHE A 14 -15.41 -31.48 0.11
CA PHE A 14 -15.12 -32.43 1.19
C PHE A 14 -13.64 -32.43 1.58
N ARG A 15 -12.75 -32.12 0.62
CA ARG A 15 -11.31 -32.05 0.87
C ARG A 15 -10.81 -30.64 1.18
N HIS A 16 -11.38 -29.64 0.50
CA HIS A 16 -10.90 -28.25 0.57
C HIS A 16 -11.83 -27.33 1.39
N GLY A 17 -12.93 -27.85 1.92
CA GLY A 17 -13.93 -27.06 2.64
C GLY A 17 -14.90 -26.33 1.71
N LEU A 18 -15.92 -25.67 2.28
CA LEU A 18 -16.87 -24.86 1.50
C LEU A 18 -16.13 -23.70 0.82
N GLY A 19 -16.24 -23.59 -0.50
CA GLY A 19 -15.59 -22.52 -1.28
C GLY A 19 -16.08 -21.16 -0.81
N THR A 20 -15.16 -20.28 -0.44
CA THR A 20 -15.50 -18.90 -0.13
C THR A 20 -15.41 -18.06 -1.40
N LEU A 21 -16.18 -16.97 -1.50
CA LEU A 21 -16.06 -16.02 -2.63
C LEU A 21 -14.63 -15.47 -2.81
N LYS A 22 -13.78 -15.59 -1.78
CA LYS A 22 -12.36 -15.22 -1.84
C LYS A 22 -11.54 -16.20 -2.67
N ASP A 23 -11.92 -17.47 -2.70
CA ASP A 23 -11.24 -18.51 -3.47
C ASP A 23 -11.53 -18.37 -4.97
N ASP A 24 -12.72 -17.89 -5.34
CA ASP A 24 -13.11 -17.58 -6.74
C ASP A 24 -12.44 -16.32 -7.32
N ILE A 25 -11.86 -15.45 -6.48
CA ILE A 25 -11.05 -14.30 -6.93
C ILE A 25 -9.64 -14.75 -7.40
N GLY A 26 -9.36 -16.06 -7.35
CA GLY A 26 -8.03 -16.65 -7.57
C GLY A 26 -7.41 -16.49 -8.97
N ASN A 27 -8.17 -16.07 -9.98
CA ASN A 27 -7.61 -15.86 -11.33
C ASN A 27 -7.15 -14.42 -11.56
N THR A 28 -6.22 -13.95 -10.73
CA THR A 28 -5.42 -12.76 -11.08
C THR A 28 -4.38 -13.14 -12.12
N HIS A 29 -4.14 -12.25 -13.08
CA HIS A 29 -3.15 -12.50 -14.12
C HIS A 29 -1.76 -12.59 -13.48
N VAL A 30 -0.89 -13.53 -13.92
CA VAL A 30 0.44 -13.71 -13.29
C VAL A 30 1.24 -12.40 -13.28
N VAL A 31 1.12 -11.59 -14.34
CA VAL A 31 1.78 -10.27 -14.39
C VAL A 31 1.19 -9.29 -13.39
N GLU A 32 -0.11 -9.36 -13.10
CA GLU A 32 -0.73 -8.51 -12.08
C GLU A 32 -0.17 -8.82 -10.69
N ALA A 33 0.00 -10.11 -10.37
CA ALA A 33 0.63 -10.53 -9.12
C ALA A 33 2.10 -10.05 -9.03
N ILE A 34 2.84 -10.14 -10.13
CA ILE A 34 4.21 -9.62 -10.20
C ILE A 34 4.22 -8.11 -9.99
N GLN A 35 3.36 -7.35 -10.69
CA GLN A 35 3.28 -5.89 -10.58
C GLN A 35 2.93 -5.45 -9.15
N ARG A 36 1.99 -6.13 -8.48
CA ARG A 36 1.63 -5.82 -7.09
C ARG A 36 2.78 -6.05 -6.10
N ASN A 37 3.57 -7.10 -6.31
CA ASN A 37 4.66 -7.48 -5.40
C ASN A 37 5.99 -6.78 -5.73
N HIS A 38 6.15 -6.30 -6.96
CA HIS A 38 7.35 -5.65 -7.48
C HIS A 38 7.94 -4.58 -6.54
N PRO A 39 7.18 -3.59 -6.00
CA PRO A 39 7.77 -2.55 -5.17
C PRO A 39 8.36 -3.09 -3.86
N GLN A 40 7.70 -4.08 -3.24
CA GLN A 40 8.18 -4.70 -2.01
C GLN A 40 9.44 -5.54 -2.27
N GLN A 41 9.44 -6.31 -3.36
CA GLN A 41 10.59 -7.11 -3.77
C GLN A 41 11.78 -6.22 -4.12
N GLN A 42 11.57 -5.13 -4.85
CA GLN A 42 12.62 -4.17 -5.21
C GLN A 42 13.27 -3.54 -3.97
N GLU A 43 12.47 -3.19 -2.95
CA GLU A 43 13.00 -2.64 -1.70
C GLU A 43 13.83 -3.67 -0.92
N GLN A 44 13.36 -4.92 -0.85
CA GLN A 44 14.09 -6.02 -0.22
C GLN A 44 15.44 -6.27 -0.91
N LEU A 45 15.43 -6.40 -2.24
CA LEU A 45 16.65 -6.58 -3.04
C LEU A 45 17.63 -5.42 -2.85
N ARG A 46 17.14 -4.17 -2.82
CA ARG A 46 17.98 -3.00 -2.58
C ARG A 46 18.60 -3.01 -1.18
N SER A 47 17.85 -3.42 -0.17
CA SER A 47 18.33 -3.57 1.21
C SER A 47 19.41 -4.65 1.34
N GLU A 48 19.19 -5.81 0.71
CA GLU A 48 20.16 -6.91 0.66
C GLU A 48 21.44 -6.51 -0.07
N MET A 49 21.33 -5.81 -1.19
CA MET A 49 22.47 -5.26 -1.92
C MET A 49 23.29 -4.32 -1.02
N MET A 50 22.62 -3.39 -0.34
CA MET A 50 23.29 -2.45 0.57
C MET A 50 23.95 -3.16 1.75
N ARG A 51 23.32 -4.23 2.28
CA ARG A 51 23.92 -5.08 3.30
C ARG A 51 25.21 -5.75 2.83
N ASN A 52 25.22 -6.24 1.59
CA ASN A 52 26.37 -6.94 1.02
C ASN A 52 27.54 -5.99 0.75
N VAL A 53 27.27 -4.76 0.31
CA VAL A 53 28.32 -3.78 -0.03
C VAL A 53 28.84 -3.04 1.20
N TYR A 54 27.95 -2.58 2.07
CA TYR A 54 28.27 -1.65 3.17
C TYR A 54 28.13 -2.27 4.57
N GLY A 55 27.71 -3.54 4.65
CA GLY A 55 27.43 -4.22 5.91
C GLY A 55 26.01 -3.98 6.43
N SER A 56 25.66 -4.63 7.55
CA SER A 56 24.31 -4.63 8.11
C SER A 56 23.86 -3.29 8.71
N ALA A 57 24.79 -2.41 9.09
CA ALA A 57 24.48 -1.16 9.77
C ALA A 57 23.77 -0.14 8.86
N LEU A 58 24.14 -0.07 7.58
CA LEU A 58 23.56 0.89 6.63
C LEU A 58 22.06 0.66 6.36
N PRO A 59 21.61 -0.54 5.96
CA PRO A 59 20.18 -0.77 5.74
C PRO A 59 19.36 -0.61 7.02
N ALA A 60 19.92 -0.96 8.20
CA ALA A 60 19.27 -0.72 9.49
C ALA A 60 19.08 0.79 9.75
N ARG A 61 20.10 1.60 9.51
CA ARG A 61 20.02 3.06 9.61
C ARG A 61 18.97 3.63 8.65
N MET A 62 18.97 3.19 7.39
CA MET A 62 17.99 3.67 6.40
C MET A 62 16.55 3.28 6.76
N ALA A 63 16.34 2.09 7.32
CA ALA A 63 15.03 1.67 7.81
C ALA A 63 14.55 2.59 8.96
N LEU A 64 15.45 2.99 9.87
CA LEU A 64 15.15 3.95 10.93
C LEU A 64 14.83 5.33 10.37
N GLU A 65 15.63 5.84 9.43
CA GLU A 65 15.37 7.13 8.76
C GLU A 65 14.01 7.13 8.07
N LYS A 66 13.67 6.06 7.34
CA LYS A 66 12.34 5.89 6.71
C LYS A 66 11.21 5.88 7.74
N GLN A 67 11.40 5.20 8.88
CA GLN A 67 10.40 5.18 9.96
C GLN A 67 10.20 6.57 10.58
N ILE A 68 11.28 7.33 10.80
CA ILE A 68 11.20 8.68 11.37
C ILE A 68 10.48 9.61 10.40
N LEU A 69 10.86 9.59 9.12
CA LEU A 69 10.29 10.44 8.08
C LEU A 69 8.81 10.09 7.79
N GLY A 70 8.42 8.82 7.93
CA GLY A 70 7.02 8.40 7.74
C GLY A 70 6.06 8.87 8.85
N ARG A 71 6.59 9.20 10.04
CA ARG A 71 5.80 9.72 11.17
C ARG A 71 5.51 11.21 11.07
N VAL A 72 6.28 11.96 10.28
CA VAL A 72 6.07 13.40 10.09
C VAL A 72 4.83 13.59 9.21
N GLN A 73 3.72 14.01 9.81
CA GLN A 73 2.43 14.18 9.13
C GLN A 73 1.76 15.47 9.57
N ARG A 74 0.87 15.99 8.72
CA ARG A 74 0.00 17.14 9.02
C ARG A 74 -1.22 16.66 9.82
N LEU A 75 -2.12 17.60 10.13
CA LEU A 75 -3.42 17.28 10.70
C LEU A 75 -4.17 16.24 9.86
N PRO A 76 -4.96 15.34 10.47
CA PRO A 76 -5.75 14.37 9.73
C PRO A 76 -6.73 15.06 8.80
N GLY A 77 -6.89 14.54 7.59
CA GLY A 77 -7.69 15.15 6.53
C GLY A 77 -6.89 16.03 5.57
N ILE A 78 -5.66 16.41 5.93
CA ILE A 78 -4.73 17.10 5.02
C ILE A 78 -3.59 16.14 4.69
N GLU A 79 -3.48 15.74 3.43
CA GLU A 79 -2.37 14.91 2.97
C GLU A 79 -1.03 15.63 3.19
N SER A 80 -0.09 14.92 3.82
CA SER A 80 1.27 15.41 4.00
C SER A 80 2.11 15.02 2.78
N SER A 81 2.80 15.98 2.17
CA SER A 81 3.65 15.73 0.98
C SER A 81 4.91 14.89 1.23
N ARG A 82 5.11 14.34 2.44
CA ARG A 82 6.21 13.45 2.93
C ARG A 82 7.56 13.58 2.18
N LEU A 83 7.98 14.81 1.86
CA LEU A 83 9.05 15.08 0.89
C LEU A 83 10.35 14.32 1.21
N GLY A 84 10.76 14.32 2.49
CA GLY A 84 11.98 13.62 2.90
C GLY A 84 11.89 12.10 2.74
N LEU A 85 10.73 11.49 2.99
CA LEU A 85 10.52 10.05 2.76
C LEU A 85 10.62 9.74 1.27
N ASP A 86 10.03 10.60 0.43
CA ASP A 86 10.03 10.42 -1.01
C ASP A 86 11.43 10.61 -1.61
N SER A 87 12.21 11.56 -1.07
CA SER A 87 13.65 11.70 -1.40
C SER A 87 14.44 10.44 -1.03
N LEU A 88 14.24 9.88 0.17
CA LEU A 88 14.96 8.68 0.60
C LEU A 88 14.55 7.44 -0.21
N SER A 89 13.28 7.34 -0.58
CA SER A 89 12.74 6.23 -1.36
C SER A 89 13.05 6.32 -2.85
N GLY A 90 13.49 7.48 -3.34
CA GLY A 90 13.73 7.74 -4.78
C GLY A 90 12.45 7.96 -5.59
N LYS A 91 11.31 8.22 -4.93
CA LYS A 91 10.01 8.42 -5.60
C LYS A 91 9.90 9.77 -6.30
N LEU A 92 10.74 10.74 -5.94
CA LEU A 92 10.72 12.07 -6.55
C LEU A 92 11.08 12.06 -8.04
N ASP A 93 11.87 11.09 -8.46
CA ASP A 93 12.33 10.95 -9.84
C ASP A 93 11.37 10.06 -10.67
N GLU A 94 10.39 9.42 -10.03
CA GLU A 94 9.47 8.48 -10.66
C GLU A 94 8.18 9.21 -11.08
N PHE A 95 7.79 9.06 -12.34
CA PHE A 95 6.58 9.66 -12.88
C PHE A 95 5.42 8.64 -12.80
N GLU A 96 4.56 8.81 -11.80
CA GLU A 96 3.42 7.91 -11.55
C GLU A 96 2.12 8.46 -12.14
N PHE A 97 1.08 7.62 -12.22
CA PHE A 97 -0.25 8.01 -12.71
C PHE A 97 -0.83 9.18 -11.92
N ASP A 98 -0.54 9.29 -10.62
CA ASP A 98 -0.95 10.39 -9.75
C ASP A 98 -0.38 11.76 -10.16
N CYS A 99 0.72 11.78 -10.92
CA CYS A 99 1.30 13.03 -11.42
C CYS A 99 0.49 13.65 -12.56
N TYR A 100 -0.27 12.83 -13.30
CA TYR A 100 -1.11 13.25 -14.41
C TYR A 100 -2.60 13.21 -14.08
N LEU A 101 -3.02 12.24 -13.26
CA LEU A 101 -4.39 12.08 -12.81
C LEU A 101 -4.51 12.65 -11.39
N ASN A 102 -5.47 13.54 -11.17
CA ASN A 102 -5.75 14.04 -9.83
C ASN A 102 -6.04 12.88 -8.87
N ARG A 103 -5.38 12.87 -7.71
CA ARG A 103 -5.68 11.89 -6.66
C ARG A 103 -7.12 12.13 -6.18
N PRO A 104 -7.89 11.06 -5.90
CA PRO A 104 -9.20 11.22 -5.29
C PRO A 104 -9.15 11.94 -3.93
N ASN A 105 -8.02 11.85 -3.22
CA ASN A 105 -7.79 12.54 -1.95
C ASN A 105 -7.48 14.03 -2.10
N ASP A 106 -7.04 14.49 -3.27
CA ASP A 106 -6.71 15.91 -3.51
C ASP A 106 -7.93 16.70 -4.02
N ARG A 107 -9.12 16.10 -4.01
CA ARG A 107 -10.36 16.73 -4.47
C ARG A 107 -10.82 17.80 -3.46
N GLU A 108 -10.94 19.04 -3.93
CA GLU A 108 -11.44 20.17 -3.11
C GLU A 108 -12.93 20.02 -2.72
N ASP A 109 -13.69 19.19 -3.46
CA ASP A 109 -15.14 19.05 -3.32
C ASP A 109 -15.58 18.24 -2.08
N ILE A 110 -14.66 17.64 -1.34
CA ILE A 110 -14.98 16.77 -0.19
C ILE A 110 -14.77 17.55 1.12
N PRO A 111 -15.81 18.21 1.67
CA PRO A 111 -15.72 18.87 2.96
C PRO A 111 -15.46 17.82 4.03
N THR A 112 -14.26 17.89 4.61
CA THR A 112 -13.81 16.95 5.62
C THR A 112 -13.92 17.59 7.00
N ASP A 113 -14.76 17.04 7.88
CA ASP A 113 -14.83 17.50 9.27
C ASP A 113 -13.56 17.09 10.04
N MET A 114 -12.66 18.06 10.21
CA MET A 114 -11.35 17.86 10.84
C MET A 114 -11.49 17.43 12.31
N HIS A 115 -12.54 17.86 13.00
CA HIS A 115 -12.77 17.48 14.39
C HIS A 115 -13.10 15.99 14.49
N SER A 116 -14.06 15.51 13.69
CA SER A 116 -14.39 14.09 13.62
C SER A 116 -13.17 13.24 13.24
N LEU A 117 -12.37 13.66 12.26
CA LEU A 117 -11.17 12.91 11.88
C LEU A 117 -10.13 12.85 12.99
N MET A 118 -9.91 13.95 13.71
CA MET A 118 -8.96 13.98 14.83
C MET A 118 -9.44 13.10 15.99
N GLU A 119 -10.74 13.10 16.28
CA GLU A 119 -11.33 12.20 17.27
C GLU A 119 -11.15 10.73 16.88
N ALA A 120 -11.29 10.38 15.59
CA ALA A 120 -11.05 9.03 15.08
C ALA A 120 -9.57 8.63 15.25
N GLN A 121 -8.64 9.53 14.90
CA GLN A 121 -7.21 9.29 15.01
C GLN A 121 -6.77 9.10 16.47
N LEU A 122 -7.32 9.91 17.38
CA LEU A 122 -7.06 9.82 18.82
C LEU A 122 -7.86 8.69 19.51
N LYS A 123 -8.73 7.99 18.78
CA LYS A 123 -9.63 6.94 19.30
C LYS A 123 -10.57 7.44 20.40
N LEU A 124 -11.01 8.69 20.30
CA LEU A 124 -11.94 9.33 21.25
C LEU A 124 -13.41 9.21 20.82
N GLN A 125 -13.69 8.66 19.63
CA GLN A 125 -15.06 8.52 19.14
C GLN A 125 -15.86 7.50 19.95
N THR A 126 -17.00 7.95 20.48
CA THR A 126 -17.97 7.13 21.24
C THR A 126 -19.03 6.49 20.35
N LYS A 127 -19.18 6.94 19.09
CA LYS A 127 -20.11 6.43 18.08
C LYS A 127 -19.39 6.33 16.73
N PRO A 128 -19.63 5.27 15.91
CA PRO A 128 -19.01 5.19 14.58
C PRO A 128 -19.45 6.38 13.72
N ALA A 129 -18.47 7.07 13.10
CA ALA A 129 -18.71 8.18 12.18
C ALA A 129 -19.78 7.81 11.15
N SER A 130 -20.90 8.53 11.17
CA SER A 130 -21.93 8.40 10.13
C SER A 130 -21.33 8.87 8.82
N ARG A 131 -21.29 7.97 7.82
CA ARG A 131 -20.91 8.31 6.45
C ARG A 131 -21.82 9.43 5.96
N GLY A 132 -21.28 10.65 5.90
CA GLY A 132 -21.88 11.73 5.12
C GLY A 132 -21.94 11.27 3.67
N ILE A 133 -23.14 11.38 3.09
CA ILE A 133 -23.48 11.04 1.71
C ILE A 133 -22.89 12.10 0.78
#